data_AF-A0A5C3LN39-F1
#
_entry.id   AF-A0A5C3LN39-F1
#
_cell.length_a   1.000
_cell.length_b   1.000
_cell.length_c   1.000
_cell.angle_alpha   90.00
_cell.angle_beta   90.00
_cell.angle_gamma   90.00
#
_symmetry.space_group_name_H-M   'P 1'
#
loop_
_entity.id
_entity.type
_entity.pdbx_description
1 polymer ?
#
loop_
_entity_poly.entity_id
_entity_poly.type
_entity_poly.pdbx_seq_one_letter_code
_entity_poly.pdbx_strand_id
1 'polypeptide(L)'
;MSLAVRCATKHDIPQATAILNHYIEHTIITFRTELLEPLGLLPSFVDAELQGLPFLVGVDTSLPTEKQVLGYAYALLYNPKRGGYRHTAEISIYLHPEHRSQGLGTMLMKHLFVSLKTPPGPRCGPGETIDAPPPPLIKEVIAVMALKTDDTNGGYGLKDWYGRWGFVQVGHLKRVGFKFEKWIDDILLQVSLDR
;
A
#
# COMPACT_ATOMS: atom_id res chain seq x y z
N MET A 1 1.75 -22.59 8.50
CA MET A 1 1.02 -21.34 8.21
C MET A 1 0.69 -21.32 6.73
N SER A 2 -0.57 -21.10 6.36
CA SER A 2 -1.00 -21.05 4.95
C SER A 2 -1.44 -19.62 4.67
N LEU A 3 -0.80 -18.96 3.71
CA LEU A 3 -1.05 -17.56 3.38
C LEU A 3 -1.81 -17.45 2.06
N ALA A 4 -2.77 -16.53 1.99
CA ALA A 4 -3.42 -16.14 0.74
C ALA A 4 -3.52 -14.63 0.61
N VAL A 5 -3.47 -14.13 -0.61
CA VAL A 5 -3.82 -12.74 -0.93
C VAL A 5 -5.17 -12.73 -1.63
N ARG A 6 -6.05 -11.85 -1.19
CA ARG A 6 -7.35 -11.60 -1.79
C ARG A 6 -7.68 -10.12 -1.76
N CYS A 7 -8.74 -9.75 -2.43
CA CYS A 7 -9.30 -8.42 -2.29
C CYS A 7 -9.85 -8.21 -0.88
N ALA A 8 -9.70 -6.97 -0.41
CA ALA A 8 -10.29 -6.53 0.84
C ALA A 8 -11.81 -6.42 0.72
N THR A 9 -12.47 -6.61 1.85
CA THR A 9 -13.87 -6.30 2.08
C THR A 9 -13.95 -5.27 3.20
N LYS A 10 -15.11 -4.64 3.37
CA LYS A 10 -15.34 -3.70 4.49
C LYS A 10 -15.06 -4.33 5.86
N HIS A 11 -15.24 -5.64 6.01
CA HIS A 11 -14.95 -6.38 7.26
C HIS A 11 -13.45 -6.48 7.59
N ASP A 12 -12.57 -6.29 6.60
CA ASP A 12 -11.11 -6.33 6.81
C ASP A 12 -10.54 -5.02 7.34
N ILE A 13 -11.27 -3.91 7.15
CA ILE A 13 -10.80 -2.54 7.45
C ILE A 13 -10.41 -2.34 8.93
N PRO A 14 -11.15 -2.88 9.93
CA PRO A 14 -10.71 -2.80 11.32
C PRO A 14 -9.32 -3.39 11.56
N GLN A 15 -9.03 -4.57 11.01
CA GLN A 15 -7.74 -5.22 11.19
C GLN A 15 -6.61 -4.52 10.41
N ALA A 16 -6.90 -4.05 9.19
CA ALA A 16 -5.95 -3.24 8.42
C ALA A 16 -5.60 -1.93 9.14
N THR A 17 -6.60 -1.26 9.73
CA THR A 17 -6.40 -0.03 10.50
C THR A 17 -5.57 -0.29 11.75
N ALA A 18 -5.82 -1.40 12.46
CA ALA A 18 -4.99 -1.81 13.61
C ALA A 18 -3.52 -2.03 13.22
N ILE A 19 -3.26 -2.66 12.07
CA ILE A 19 -1.89 -2.79 11.53
C ILE A 19 -1.25 -1.41 11.32
N LEU A 20 -1.97 -0.46 10.71
CA LEU A 20 -1.44 0.90 10.50
C LEU A 20 -1.17 1.60 11.84
N ASN A 21 -2.09 1.51 12.80
CA ASN A 21 -1.97 2.14 14.11
C ASN A 21 -0.70 1.70 14.85
N HIS A 22 -0.31 0.42 14.76
CA HIS A 22 0.98 -0.03 15.29
C HIS A 22 2.16 0.76 14.70
N TYR A 23 2.16 1.03 13.39
CA TYR A 23 3.22 1.83 12.77
C TYR A 23 3.11 3.32 13.09
N ILE A 24 1.90 3.85 13.27
CA ILE A 24 1.68 5.22 13.75
C ILE A 24 2.32 5.40 15.12
N GLU A 25 2.06 4.47 16.03
CA GLU A 25 2.48 4.59 17.43
C GLU A 25 3.97 4.33 17.64
N HIS A 26 4.55 3.36 16.92
CA HIS A 26 5.88 2.85 17.26
C HIS A 26 6.97 3.18 16.23
N THR A 27 6.65 3.81 15.09
CA THR A 27 7.62 3.96 14.00
C THR A 27 7.49 5.26 13.22
N ILE A 28 8.54 5.60 12.48
CA ILE A 28 8.58 6.75 11.56
C ILE A 28 8.14 6.40 10.14
N ILE A 29 7.81 5.14 9.84
CA ILE A 29 7.55 4.71 8.46
C ILE A 29 6.26 5.28 7.86
N THR A 30 5.42 5.87 8.71
CA THR A 30 4.27 6.69 8.34
C THR A 30 4.32 8.00 9.12
N PHE A 31 4.01 9.12 8.45
CA PHE A 31 3.97 10.44 9.07
C PHE A 31 2.63 10.78 9.72
N ARG A 32 1.69 9.83 9.76
CA ARG A 32 0.55 9.95 10.66
C ARG A 32 1.04 10.01 12.11
N THR A 33 0.49 10.95 12.87
CA THR A 33 0.81 11.19 14.29
C THR A 33 -0.33 10.82 15.23
N GLU A 34 -1.56 10.76 14.72
CA GLU A 34 -2.75 10.44 15.48
C GLU A 34 -3.24 9.03 15.12
N LEU A 35 -3.63 8.27 16.14
CA LEU A 35 -4.24 6.97 15.95
C LEU A 35 -5.58 7.12 15.23
N LEU A 36 -5.87 6.13 14.41
CA LEU A 36 -7.12 6.06 13.68
C LEU A 36 -8.15 5.24 14.47
N GLU A 37 -9.41 5.68 14.41
CA GLU A 37 -10.55 4.85 14.79
C GLU A 37 -10.61 3.57 13.94
N PRO A 38 -11.31 2.50 14.37
CA PRO A 38 -11.30 1.20 13.68
C PRO A 38 -11.59 1.25 12.17
N LEU A 39 -12.41 2.19 11.71
CA LEU A 39 -12.73 2.37 10.29
C LEU A 39 -11.87 3.43 9.58
N GLY A 40 -10.73 3.83 10.13
CA GLY A 40 -9.91 4.93 9.62
C GLY A 40 -9.33 4.72 8.22
N LEU A 41 -9.18 3.48 7.76
CA LEU A 41 -8.81 3.16 6.37
C LEU A 41 -10.00 3.04 5.41
N LEU A 42 -11.25 3.16 5.90
CA LEU A 42 -12.44 3.07 5.06
C LEU A 42 -12.45 4.10 3.92
N PRO A 43 -12.04 5.37 4.10
CA PRO A 43 -11.95 6.33 3.00
C PRO A 43 -11.01 5.86 1.89
N SER A 44 -9.83 5.32 2.24
CA SER A 44 -8.87 4.81 1.26
C SER A 44 -9.38 3.56 0.54
N PHE A 45 -10.13 2.71 1.23
CA PHE A 45 -10.82 1.57 0.62
C PHE A 45 -11.87 2.03 -0.41
N VAL A 46 -12.74 2.97 -0.02
CA VAL A 46 -13.77 3.51 -0.92
C VAL A 46 -13.16 4.25 -2.10
N ASP A 47 -12.11 5.06 -1.87
CA ASP A 47 -11.39 5.76 -2.95
C ASP A 47 -10.77 4.77 -3.94
N ALA A 48 -10.16 3.69 -3.45
CA ALA A 48 -9.60 2.66 -4.32
C ALA A 48 -10.71 1.99 -5.16
N GLU A 49 -11.85 1.65 -4.57
CA GLU A 49 -13.01 1.09 -5.29
C GLU A 49 -13.54 2.04 -6.36
N LEU A 50 -13.77 3.32 -6.02
CA LEU A 50 -14.27 4.34 -6.94
C LEU A 50 -13.29 4.65 -8.08
N GLN A 51 -11.99 4.58 -7.79
CA GLN A 51 -10.92 4.75 -8.77
C GLN A 51 -10.63 3.44 -9.52
N GLY A 52 -11.37 2.37 -9.22
CA GLY A 52 -11.16 1.02 -9.73
C GLY A 52 -9.69 0.58 -9.64
N LEU A 53 -9.07 0.81 -8.48
CA LEU A 53 -7.71 0.43 -8.11
C LEU A 53 -7.75 -0.65 -7.00
N PRO A 54 -6.71 -1.48 -6.88
CA PRO A 54 -6.71 -2.58 -5.92
C PRO A 54 -6.60 -2.10 -4.47
N PHE A 55 -7.40 -2.72 -3.59
CA PHE A 55 -7.14 -2.83 -2.15
C PHE A 55 -7.12 -4.32 -1.80
N LEU A 56 -5.96 -4.80 -1.36
CA LEU A 56 -5.66 -6.21 -1.13
C LEU A 56 -5.34 -6.46 0.34
N VAL A 57 -5.72 -7.63 0.82
CA VAL A 57 -5.34 -8.15 2.14
C VAL A 57 -4.64 -9.49 2.00
N GLY A 58 -3.59 -9.65 2.79
CA GLY A 58 -2.92 -10.91 3.03
C GLY A 58 -3.52 -11.54 4.29
N VAL A 59 -3.98 -12.78 4.20
CA VAL A 59 -4.68 -13.43 5.30
C VAL A 59 -4.10 -14.81 5.61
N ASP A 60 -4.21 -15.22 6.87
CA ASP A 60 -3.99 -16.61 7.26
C ASP A 60 -5.22 -17.44 6.87
N THR A 61 -4.99 -18.55 6.17
CA THR A 61 -6.02 -19.51 5.78
C THR A 61 -5.93 -20.84 6.54
N SER A 62 -5.06 -20.93 7.55
CA SER A 62 -4.93 -22.11 8.40
C SER A 62 -6.07 -22.26 9.41
N LEU A 63 -6.73 -21.15 9.77
CA LEU A 63 -7.88 -21.15 10.67
C LEU A 63 -9.21 -21.13 9.88
N PRO A 64 -10.18 -22.02 10.20
CA PRO A 64 -11.40 -22.18 9.42
C PRO A 64 -12.47 -21.08 9.63
N THR A 65 -12.42 -20.29 10.71
CA THR A 65 -13.53 -19.42 11.14
C THR A 65 -13.30 -17.93 10.94
N GLU A 66 -12.09 -17.41 11.15
CA GLU A 66 -11.73 -16.01 10.84
C GLU A 66 -10.36 -15.95 10.18
N LYS A 67 -10.34 -15.41 8.95
CA LYS A 67 -9.09 -15.20 8.21
C LYS A 67 -8.47 -13.90 8.71
N GLN A 68 -7.62 -14.01 9.74
CA GLN A 68 -6.87 -12.88 10.29
C GLN A 68 -6.12 -12.15 9.17
N VAL A 69 -6.23 -10.83 9.13
CA VAL A 69 -5.48 -9.98 8.21
C VAL A 69 -4.06 -9.83 8.76
N LEU A 70 -3.09 -10.32 8.00
CA LEU A 70 -1.67 -10.29 8.33
C LEU A 70 -0.90 -9.20 7.57
N GLY A 71 -1.57 -8.49 6.67
CA GLY A 71 -1.01 -7.38 5.92
C GLY A 71 -1.99 -6.88 4.88
N TYR A 72 -1.75 -5.70 4.35
CA TYR A 72 -2.55 -5.12 3.28
C TYR A 72 -1.69 -4.31 2.33
N ALA A 73 -2.18 -4.13 1.11
CA ALA A 73 -1.60 -3.23 0.14
C ALA A 73 -2.71 -2.57 -0.69
N TYR A 74 -2.57 -1.30 -1.00
CA TYR A 74 -3.53 -0.61 -1.87
C TYR A 74 -2.84 0.37 -2.80
N ALA A 75 -3.54 0.77 -3.86
CA ALA A 75 -3.14 1.83 -4.76
C ALA A 75 -4.22 2.91 -4.83
N LEU A 76 -3.82 4.17 -4.87
CA LEU A 76 -4.70 5.32 -5.14
C LEU A 76 -4.10 6.16 -6.26
N LEU A 77 -4.92 6.91 -6.99
CA LEU A 77 -4.44 7.88 -7.96
C LEU A 77 -3.60 8.95 -7.27
N TYR A 78 -2.46 9.28 -7.88
CA TYR A 78 -1.62 10.36 -7.40
C TYR A 78 -2.25 11.71 -7.75
N ASN A 79 -2.58 12.51 -6.73
CA ASN A 79 -3.15 13.85 -6.89
C ASN A 79 -4.35 13.92 -7.88
N PRO A 80 -5.45 13.20 -7.58
CA PRO A 80 -6.55 12.97 -8.53
C PRO A 80 -7.28 14.25 -8.96
N LYS A 81 -7.15 15.35 -8.20
CA LYS A 81 -7.71 16.66 -8.54
C LYS A 81 -7.06 17.29 -9.78
N ARG A 82 -5.91 16.79 -10.23
CA ARG A 82 -5.15 17.31 -11.39
C ARG A 82 -5.07 16.24 -12.48
N GLY A 83 -5.91 16.38 -13.52
CA GLY A 83 -6.05 15.38 -14.59
C GLY A 83 -4.77 15.01 -15.37
N GLY A 84 -3.69 15.80 -15.24
CA GLY A 84 -2.37 15.44 -15.76
C GLY A 84 -1.76 14.19 -15.10
N TYR A 85 -2.13 13.89 -13.85
CA TYR A 85 -1.63 12.72 -13.11
C TYR A 85 -2.52 11.48 -13.22
N ARG A 86 -3.55 11.49 -14.07
CA ARG A 86 -4.52 10.37 -14.18
C ARG A 86 -3.89 9.00 -14.47
N HIS A 87 -2.68 8.95 -15.01
CA HIS A 87 -1.96 7.70 -15.33
C HIS A 87 -0.95 7.28 -14.25
N THR A 88 -0.95 7.96 -13.10
CA THR A 88 -0.01 7.73 -12.00
C THR A 88 -0.76 7.28 -10.75
N ALA A 89 -0.32 6.17 -10.16
CA ALA A 89 -0.82 5.71 -8.87
C ALA A 89 0.28 5.78 -7.81
N GLU A 90 -0.11 6.01 -6.56
CA GLU A 90 0.74 5.83 -5.38
C GLU A 90 0.31 4.56 -4.63
N ILE A 91 1.27 3.78 -4.17
CA ILE A 91 1.01 2.52 -3.47
C ILE A 91 1.42 2.57 -2.01
N SER A 92 0.70 1.82 -1.19
CA SER A 92 0.99 1.62 0.22
C SER A 92 0.96 0.12 0.54
N ILE A 93 1.89 -0.33 1.37
CA ILE A 93 1.99 -1.72 1.81
C ILE A 93 2.42 -1.80 3.28
N TYR A 94 1.66 -2.51 4.10
CA TYR A 94 1.94 -2.70 5.51
C TYR A 94 1.68 -4.15 5.90
N LEU A 95 2.56 -4.70 6.73
CA LEU A 95 2.45 -6.06 7.26
C LEU A 95 2.21 -6.02 8.76
N HIS A 96 1.49 -6.99 9.29
CA HIS A 96 1.39 -7.20 10.73
C HIS A 96 2.80 -7.31 11.33
N PRO A 97 3.11 -6.64 12.47
CA PRO A 97 4.46 -6.55 13.01
C PRO A 97 5.12 -7.91 13.28
N GLU A 98 4.32 -8.89 13.70
CA GLU A 98 4.78 -10.26 14.00
C GLU A 98 4.88 -11.19 12.77
N HIS A 99 4.40 -10.73 11.60
CA HIS A 99 4.33 -11.55 10.37
C HIS A 99 5.20 -10.98 9.23
N ARG A 100 6.26 -10.24 9.59
CA ARG A 100 7.24 -9.69 8.65
C ARG A 100 8.19 -10.76 8.13
N SER A 101 8.78 -10.52 6.95
CA SER A 101 9.84 -11.37 6.34
C SER A 101 9.45 -12.83 6.02
N GLN A 102 8.16 -13.14 5.95
CA GLN A 102 7.63 -14.48 5.62
C GLN A 102 7.10 -14.58 4.17
N GLY A 103 7.56 -13.70 3.28
CA GLY A 103 7.14 -13.67 1.87
C GLY A 103 5.79 -12.96 1.59
N LEU A 104 5.00 -12.63 2.61
CA LEU A 104 3.69 -11.98 2.46
C LEU A 104 3.75 -10.65 1.70
N GLY A 105 4.72 -9.78 2.01
CA GLY A 105 4.90 -8.52 1.29
C GLY A 105 5.18 -8.73 -0.20
N THR A 106 5.94 -9.76 -0.55
CA THR A 106 6.22 -10.13 -1.94
C THR A 106 4.95 -10.62 -2.65
N MET A 107 4.11 -11.40 -1.96
CA MET A 107 2.82 -11.84 -2.49
C MET A 107 1.87 -10.67 -2.74
N LEU A 108 1.73 -9.77 -1.76
CA LEU A 108 0.91 -8.57 -1.89
C LEU A 108 1.36 -7.70 -3.05
N MET A 109 2.65 -7.42 -3.17
CA MET A 109 3.21 -6.63 -4.27
C MET A 109 2.99 -7.28 -5.64
N LYS A 110 3.14 -8.61 -5.74
CA LYS A 110 2.86 -9.35 -6.98
C LYS A 110 1.41 -9.16 -7.42
N HIS A 111 0.45 -9.36 -6.52
CA HIS A 111 -0.97 -9.18 -6.82
C HIS A 111 -1.28 -7.73 -7.17
N LEU A 112 -0.72 -6.76 -6.44
CA LEU A 112 -0.88 -5.34 -6.71
C LEU A 112 -0.45 -4.99 -8.14
N PHE A 113 0.74 -5.43 -8.57
CA PHE A 113 1.27 -5.18 -9.91
C PHE A 113 0.41 -5.84 -11.01
N VAL A 114 -0.04 -7.08 -10.79
CA VAL A 114 -0.97 -7.75 -11.73
C VAL A 114 -2.26 -6.94 -11.85
N SER A 115 -2.83 -6.49 -10.72
CA SER A 115 -4.05 -5.68 -10.72
C SER A 115 -3.87 -4.34 -11.42
N LEU A 116 -2.71 -3.69 -11.28
CA LEU A 116 -2.42 -2.39 -11.91
C LEU A 116 -2.14 -2.49 -13.43
N LYS A 117 -1.55 -3.59 -13.89
CA LYS A 117 -1.29 -3.83 -15.33
C LYS A 117 -2.51 -4.29 -16.12
N THR A 118 -3.51 -4.85 -15.45
CA THR A 118 -4.71 -5.35 -16.12
C THR A 118 -5.64 -4.17 -16.48
N PRO A 119 -6.30 -4.15 -17.64
CA PRO A 119 -7.30 -3.13 -17.96
C PRO A 119 -8.48 -3.13 -16.97
N PRO A 120 -9.28 -2.05 -16.93
CA PRO A 120 -10.41 -1.92 -16.03
C PRO A 120 -11.47 -3.03 -16.14
N GLY A 121 -11.82 -3.61 -14.99
CA GLY A 121 -12.98 -4.47 -14.74
C GLY A 121 -13.23 -4.51 -13.23
N PRO A 122 -14.26 -5.22 -12.71
CA PRO A 122 -14.39 -5.43 -11.27
C PRO A 122 -13.16 -6.19 -10.77
N ARG A 123 -12.17 -5.46 -10.23
CA ARG A 123 -10.88 -6.06 -9.89
C ARG A 123 -10.95 -6.92 -8.64
N CYS A 124 -12.06 -6.81 -7.89
CA CYS A 124 -12.16 -7.29 -6.53
C CYS A 124 -13.59 -7.66 -6.09
N GLY A 125 -14.30 -8.49 -6.85
CA GLY A 125 -15.56 -9.11 -6.39
C GLY A 125 -16.49 -9.53 -7.52
N PRO A 126 -17.39 -10.50 -7.29
CA PRO A 126 -18.43 -10.81 -8.25
C PRO A 126 -19.46 -9.67 -8.30
N GLY A 127 -19.52 -9.00 -9.46
CA GLY A 127 -20.73 -8.38 -9.98
C GLY A 127 -21.35 -7.26 -9.15
N GLU A 128 -20.83 -6.05 -9.32
CA GLU A 128 -21.67 -4.89 -9.61
C GLU A 128 -20.87 -4.01 -10.57
N THR A 129 -21.41 -3.81 -11.77
CA THR A 129 -20.93 -2.76 -12.66
C THR A 129 -21.28 -1.44 -11.98
N ILE A 130 -20.34 -0.89 -11.22
CA ILE A 130 -20.42 0.52 -10.84
C ILE A 130 -20.47 1.28 -12.17
N ASP A 131 -21.49 2.10 -12.36
CA ASP A 131 -21.65 2.98 -13.53
C ASP A 131 -20.63 4.12 -13.46
N ALA A 132 -19.36 3.72 -13.39
CA ALA A 132 -18.19 4.55 -13.22
C ALA A 132 -17.37 4.46 -14.52
N PRO A 133 -16.81 5.58 -14.99
CA PRO A 133 -15.93 5.55 -16.15
C PRO A 133 -14.80 4.55 -15.91
N PRO A 134 -14.36 3.81 -16.96
CA PRO A 134 -13.30 2.82 -16.82
C PRO A 134 -12.07 3.52 -16.21
N PRO A 135 -11.50 3.01 -15.12
CA PRO A 135 -10.34 3.62 -14.50
C PRO A 135 -9.20 3.83 -15.49
N PRO A 136 -8.42 4.91 -15.30
CA PRO A 136 -7.35 5.22 -16.21
C PRO A 136 -6.33 4.08 -16.23
N LEU A 137 -5.78 3.82 -17.41
CA LEU A 137 -4.64 2.91 -17.53
C LEU A 137 -3.47 3.48 -16.72
N ILE A 138 -3.04 2.75 -15.69
CA ILE A 138 -1.91 3.14 -14.86
C ILE A 138 -0.61 2.83 -15.62
N LYS A 139 0.23 3.85 -15.75
CA LYS A 139 1.51 3.81 -16.45
C LYS A 139 2.68 3.94 -15.50
N GLU A 140 2.50 4.75 -14.45
CA GLU A 140 3.52 5.06 -13.48
C GLU A 140 3.03 4.73 -12.07
N VAL A 141 3.90 4.14 -11.27
CA VAL A 141 3.62 3.82 -9.86
C VAL A 141 4.68 4.47 -8.99
N ILE A 142 4.24 5.21 -7.99
CA ILE A 142 5.07 5.88 -6.99
C ILE A 142 4.94 5.14 -5.66
N ALA A 143 6.06 5.02 -4.94
CA ALA A 143 6.08 4.65 -3.54
C ALA A 143 6.91 5.67 -2.77
N VAL A 144 6.41 6.09 -1.61
CA VAL A 144 7.12 7.01 -0.70
C VAL A 144 7.51 6.21 0.54
N MET A 145 8.75 6.36 0.98
CA MET A 145 9.22 5.73 2.21
C MET A 145 10.01 6.71 3.05
N ALA A 146 9.74 6.72 4.35
CA ALA A 146 10.57 7.42 5.32
C ALA A 146 11.93 6.73 5.44
N LEU A 147 13.01 7.52 5.36
CA LEU A 147 14.36 7.02 5.53
C LEU A 147 14.71 6.92 7.01
N LYS A 148 14.84 5.70 7.50
CA LYS A 148 15.29 5.40 8.86
C LYS A 148 16.80 5.15 8.87
N THR A 149 17.59 6.22 8.95
CA THR A 149 19.05 6.18 8.78
C THR A 149 19.79 5.36 9.85
N ASP A 150 19.16 5.13 11.00
CA ASP A 150 19.68 4.33 12.12
C ASP A 150 19.32 2.84 12.03
N ASP A 151 18.70 2.39 10.93
CA ASP A 151 18.42 0.98 10.67
C ASP A 151 19.55 0.28 9.87
N THR A 152 19.40 -1.02 9.69
CA THR A 152 20.22 -1.85 8.82
C THR A 152 20.36 -1.25 7.41
N ASN A 153 21.57 -1.33 6.85
CA ASN A 153 21.93 -0.73 5.56
C ASN A 153 21.61 0.78 5.47
N GLY A 154 21.71 1.52 6.58
CA GLY A 154 21.42 2.96 6.64
C GLY A 154 19.97 3.30 6.29
N GLY A 155 19.02 2.37 6.52
CA GLY A 155 17.60 2.54 6.19
C GLY A 155 17.21 2.17 4.77
N TYR A 156 18.15 1.76 3.92
CA TYR A 156 17.90 1.47 2.51
C TYR A 156 17.39 0.06 2.20
N GLY A 157 17.27 -0.83 3.21
CA GLY A 157 16.79 -2.20 2.99
C GLY A 157 15.42 -2.27 2.30
N LEU A 158 14.49 -1.36 2.64
CA LEU A 158 13.19 -1.27 1.98
C LEU A 158 13.31 -0.74 0.54
N LYS A 159 14.19 0.24 0.28
CA LYS A 159 14.48 0.71 -1.08
C LYS A 159 15.01 -0.43 -1.96
N ASP A 160 15.93 -1.23 -1.45
CA ASP A 160 16.48 -2.36 -2.20
C ASP A 160 15.41 -3.44 -2.44
N TRP A 161 14.51 -3.66 -1.48
CA TRP A 161 13.34 -4.53 -1.67
C TRP A 161 12.44 -4.03 -2.80
N TYR A 162 12.15 -2.73 -2.87
CA TYR A 162 11.42 -2.08 -3.97
C TYR A 162 12.17 -2.19 -5.31
N GLY A 163 13.51 -2.08 -5.30
CA GLY A 163 14.35 -2.23 -6.49
C GLY A 163 14.17 -3.57 -7.21
N ARG A 164 13.87 -4.65 -6.48
CA ARG A 164 13.56 -5.97 -7.07
C ARG A 164 12.27 -5.98 -7.91
N TRP A 165 11.41 -4.98 -7.72
CA TRP A 165 10.19 -4.77 -8.50
C TRP A 165 10.36 -3.74 -9.62
N GLY A 166 11.60 -3.28 -9.86
CA GLY A 166 11.93 -2.32 -10.91
C GLY A 166 11.80 -0.85 -10.48
N PHE A 167 11.48 -0.57 -9.21
CA PHE A 167 11.48 0.80 -8.71
C PHE A 167 12.89 1.39 -8.72
N VAL A 168 12.97 2.67 -9.10
CA VAL A 168 14.17 3.48 -9.01
C VAL A 168 13.92 4.69 -8.12
N GLN A 169 14.95 5.17 -7.44
CA GLN A 169 14.84 6.41 -6.68
C GLN A 169 14.82 7.61 -7.62
N VAL A 170 13.78 8.43 -7.52
CA VAL A 170 13.58 9.64 -8.33
C VAL A 170 13.63 10.93 -7.52
N GLY A 171 13.65 10.83 -6.19
CA GLY A 171 13.78 12.00 -5.33
C GLY A 171 14.16 11.67 -3.89
N HIS A 172 14.64 12.69 -3.19
CA HIS A 172 14.99 12.66 -1.77
C HIS A 172 14.58 14.00 -1.14
N LEU A 173 13.55 13.97 -0.32
CA LEU A 173 13.06 15.14 0.40
C LEU A 173 13.69 15.14 1.79
N LYS A 174 14.63 16.05 2.02
CA LYS A 174 15.33 16.15 3.30
C LYS A 174 14.48 16.87 4.34
N ARG A 175 14.40 16.32 5.55
CA ARG A 175 13.73 16.92 6.70
C ARG A 175 12.31 17.38 6.37
N VAL A 176 11.58 16.58 5.62
CA VAL A 176 10.23 16.93 5.14
C VAL A 176 9.15 16.52 6.16
N GLY A 177 9.40 15.46 6.92
CA GLY A 177 8.54 15.01 8.01
C GLY A 177 9.10 15.33 9.38
N PHE A 178 8.23 15.44 10.37
CA PHE A 178 8.61 15.58 11.77
C PHE A 178 7.76 14.65 12.64
N LYS A 179 8.42 13.73 13.38
CA LYS A 179 7.75 12.77 14.27
C LYS A 179 8.73 12.28 15.34
N PHE A 180 8.24 12.01 16.54
CA PHE A 180 9.06 11.62 17.72
C PHE A 180 10.25 12.57 17.94
N GLU A 181 9.99 13.87 17.86
CA GLU A 181 10.97 14.96 18.03
C GLU A 181 12.16 14.91 17.05
N LYS A 182 12.00 14.21 15.93
CA LYS A 182 13.03 14.06 14.90
C LYS A 182 12.50 14.53 13.55
N TRP A 183 13.37 15.23 12.83
CA TRP A 183 13.18 15.49 11.40
C TRP A 183 13.54 14.25 10.60
N ILE A 184 12.68 13.90 9.65
CA ILE A 184 12.75 12.65 8.89
C ILE A 184 12.76 12.99 7.40
N ASP A 185 13.61 12.26 6.66
CA ASP A 185 13.72 12.35 5.21
C ASP A 185 12.75 11.38 4.54
N ASP A 186 12.23 11.73 3.36
CA ASP A 186 11.51 10.81 2.49
C ASP A 186 12.31 10.49 1.23
N ILE A 187 12.23 9.23 0.81
CA ILE A 187 12.72 8.77 -0.48
C ILE A 187 11.51 8.52 -1.39
N LEU A 188 11.56 9.13 -2.58
CA LEU A 188 10.58 8.93 -3.63
C LEU A 188 11.09 7.86 -4.59
N LEU A 189 10.31 6.80 -4.75
CA LEU A 189 10.58 5.68 -5.64
C LEU A 189 9.52 5.66 -6.75
N GLN A 190 9.93 5.33 -7.98
CA GLN A 190 9.02 5.24 -9.12
C GLN A 190 9.33 4.03 -9.99
N VAL A 191 8.30 3.42 -10.58
CA VAL A 191 8.41 2.39 -11.63
C VAL A 191 7.39 2.62 -12.73
N SER A 192 7.82 2.42 -13.98
CA SER A 192 6.95 2.39 -15.15
C SER A 192 6.42 0.97 -15.39
N LEU A 193 5.10 0.83 -15.61
CA LEU A 193 4.45 -0.45 -15.89
C LEU A 193 4.52 -0.86 -17.37
N ASP A 194 4.90 0.06 -18.26
CA ASP A 194 4.98 -0.08 -19.72
C ASP A 194 6.25 -0.79 -20.25
N ARG A 195 6.92 -1.56 -19.39
CA ARG A 195 8.04 -2.43 -19.79
C ARG A 195 7.59 -3.86 -20.01
#